data_AF-A0A060R8Q3-F1
#
_entry.id   AF-A0A060R8Q3-F1
#
_cell.length_a   1.000
_cell.length_b   1.000
_cell.length_c   1.000
_cell.angle_alpha   90.00
_cell.angle_beta   90.00
_cell.angle_gamma   90.00
#
_symmetry.space_group_name_H-M   'P 1'
#
loop_
_entity.id
_entity.type
_entity.pdbx_description
1 polymer ?
#
loop_
_entity_poly.entity_id
_entity_poly.type
_entity_poly.pdbx_seq_one_letter_code
_entity_poly.pdbx_strand_id
1 'polypeptide(L)'
;MEIAKEKTVAFTGNRLLTTSDNRHDANLENVIRTELTFCLEECYQEGKNVYICGMVIGWDMLCAEEVLKLKTKYPDIVLIAAIPFMGQELMYSPKDKQRYKRIYEAADHREFITDRGYDKDAYHKRNDWMIANSSELIAYDSGKPRSGTTSTVRKARKAGLEVLNMFDELHSYFITTHLAKRYLQNFPHVTSFRYGREGVIFEGGNQPFPVNFEQISNVRQDGAFLKFELNNGVKYVASLTSDTSLIDVSNVCAV
;
A
#
# COMPACT_ATOMS: atom_id res chain seq x y z
N MET A 1 4.45 -24.89 9.18
CA MET A 1 5.06 -24.78 7.85
C MET A 1 6.52 -24.45 8.05
N GLU A 2 7.44 -25.05 7.28
CA GLU A 2 8.83 -24.58 7.26
C GLU A 2 8.92 -23.29 6.44
N ILE A 3 9.52 -22.23 6.99
CA ILE A 3 9.61 -20.90 6.35
C ILE A 3 10.99 -20.74 5.72
N ALA A 4 11.02 -20.60 4.39
CA ALA A 4 12.22 -20.24 3.63
C ALA A 4 12.48 -18.73 3.79
N LYS A 5 13.34 -18.36 4.74
CA LYS A 5 13.60 -16.97 5.15
C LYS A 5 13.98 -16.07 3.97
N GLU A 6 14.82 -16.57 3.07
CA GLU A 6 15.32 -15.87 1.89
C GLU A 6 14.23 -15.52 0.85
N LYS A 7 13.09 -16.23 0.88
CA LYS A 7 11.91 -15.95 0.04
C LYS A 7 10.82 -15.17 0.77
N THR A 8 11.06 -14.80 2.02
CA THR A 8 10.04 -14.28 2.91
C THR A 8 10.21 -12.79 3.20
N VAL A 9 9.13 -12.03 3.00
CA VAL A 9 9.01 -10.61 3.31
C VAL A 9 8.05 -10.42 4.48
N ALA A 10 8.43 -9.59 5.46
CA ALA A 10 7.55 -9.23 6.57
C ALA A 10 7.07 -7.78 6.46
N PHE A 11 5.90 -7.48 7.04
CA PHE A 11 5.38 -6.12 7.13
C PHE A 11 5.41 -5.57 8.55
N THR A 12 5.71 -4.28 8.72
CA THR A 12 5.47 -3.57 9.97
C THR A 12 5.13 -2.11 9.75
N GLY A 13 4.07 -1.60 10.35
CA GLY A 13 3.75 -0.19 10.12
C GLY A 13 2.88 0.45 11.18
N ASN A 14 2.67 1.75 11.01
CA ASN A 14 1.81 2.51 11.89
C ASN A 14 0.33 2.08 11.75
N ARG A 15 -0.40 2.16 12.87
CA ARG A 15 -1.84 1.83 12.92
C ARG A 15 -2.73 2.86 12.21
N LEU A 16 -2.23 4.09 12.10
CA LEU A 16 -2.84 5.18 11.36
C LEU A 16 -1.86 5.61 10.26
N LEU A 17 -2.33 5.61 9.02
CA LEU A 17 -1.57 6.07 7.86
C LEU A 17 -1.75 7.59 7.76
N THR A 18 -0.67 8.33 7.95
CA THR A 18 -0.67 9.79 7.91
C THR A 18 0.43 10.30 6.98
N THR A 19 0.27 11.51 6.47
CA THR A 19 1.35 12.27 5.85
C THR A 19 2.36 12.72 6.92
N SER A 20 3.52 13.23 6.48
CA SER A 20 4.57 13.75 7.37
C SER A 20 4.12 14.92 8.24
N ASP A 21 3.18 15.73 7.77
CA ASP A 21 2.61 16.87 8.48
C ASP A 21 1.25 16.58 9.14
N ASN A 22 0.81 15.32 9.13
CA ASN A 22 -0.52 14.87 9.58
C ASN A 22 -1.71 15.61 8.92
N ARG A 23 -1.53 16.21 7.75
CA ARG A 23 -2.66 16.73 6.97
C ARG A 23 -3.53 15.60 6.44
N HIS A 24 -4.82 15.87 6.34
CA HIS A 24 -5.74 14.96 5.67
C HIS A 24 -5.42 14.94 4.18
N ASP A 25 -5.26 13.73 3.64
CA ASP A 25 -5.13 13.47 2.22
C ASP A 25 -6.07 12.31 1.87
N ALA A 26 -7.12 12.62 1.11
CA ALA A 26 -8.17 11.68 0.74
C ALA A 26 -7.67 10.56 -0.20
N ASN A 27 -6.53 10.78 -0.86
CA ASN A 27 -5.94 9.85 -1.82
C ASN A 27 -4.73 9.08 -1.26
N LEU A 28 -4.29 9.37 -0.02
CA LEU A 28 -3.09 8.76 0.55
C LEU A 28 -3.16 7.22 0.55
N GLU A 29 -4.29 6.64 0.96
CA GLU A 29 -4.44 5.17 0.92
C GLU A 29 -4.36 4.63 -0.51
N ASN A 30 -4.94 5.33 -1.49
CA ASN A 30 -4.87 4.94 -2.91
C ASN A 30 -3.42 4.95 -3.41
N VAL A 31 -2.67 6.01 -3.09
CA VAL A 31 -1.23 6.12 -3.43
C VAL A 31 -0.44 4.99 -2.79
N ILE A 32 -0.62 4.78 -1.48
CA ILE A 32 0.05 3.70 -0.74
C ILE A 32 -0.22 2.34 -1.38
N ARG A 33 -1.47 2.03 -1.75
CA ARG A 33 -1.82 0.75 -2.36
C ARG A 33 -1.19 0.57 -3.74
N THR A 34 -1.13 1.63 -4.54
CA THR A 34 -0.47 1.59 -5.85
C THR A 34 1.03 1.32 -5.71
N GLU A 35 1.73 2.11 -4.87
CA GLU A 35 3.18 1.93 -4.68
C GLU A 35 3.50 0.59 -4.03
N LEU A 36 2.67 0.13 -3.08
CA LEU A 36 2.82 -1.20 -2.51
C LEU A 36 2.60 -2.29 -3.56
N THR A 37 1.67 -2.12 -4.49
CA THR A 37 1.47 -3.11 -5.58
C THR A 37 2.74 -3.26 -6.42
N PHE A 38 3.37 -2.15 -6.82
CA PHE A 38 4.63 -2.19 -7.56
C PHE A 38 5.75 -2.85 -6.77
N CYS A 39 5.91 -2.47 -5.50
CA CYS A 39 6.90 -3.06 -4.61
C CYS A 39 6.70 -4.58 -4.43
N LEU A 40 5.45 -5.04 -4.25
CA LEU A 40 5.18 -6.47 -4.12
C LEU A 40 5.44 -7.24 -5.42
N GLU A 41 5.16 -6.64 -6.58
CA GLU A 41 5.49 -7.23 -7.88
C GLU A 41 7.01 -7.34 -8.08
N GLU A 42 7.79 -6.34 -7.66
CA GLU A 42 9.26 -6.39 -7.67
C GLU A 42 9.79 -7.50 -6.76
N CYS A 43 9.34 -7.56 -5.49
CA CYS A 43 9.70 -8.64 -4.58
C CYS A 43 9.40 -10.02 -5.19
N TYR A 44 8.25 -10.17 -5.85
CA TYR A 44 7.89 -11.44 -6.50
C TYR A 44 8.84 -11.79 -7.66
N GLN A 45 9.21 -10.82 -8.49
CA GLN A 45 10.19 -11.00 -9.56
C GLN A 45 11.57 -11.39 -9.04
N GLU A 46 11.92 -10.94 -7.83
CA GLU A 46 13.14 -11.34 -7.11
C GLU A 46 13.03 -12.71 -6.42
N GLY A 47 11.91 -13.41 -6.58
CA GLY A 47 11.69 -14.75 -6.06
C GLY A 47 11.15 -14.79 -4.62
N LYS A 48 10.65 -13.66 -4.10
CA LYS A 48 9.93 -13.62 -2.82
C LYS A 48 8.46 -13.97 -3.05
N ASN A 49 8.00 -15.06 -2.46
CA ASN A 49 6.60 -15.47 -2.59
C ASN A 49 5.94 -15.80 -1.24
N VAL A 50 6.63 -15.59 -0.12
CA VAL A 50 6.06 -15.76 1.22
C VAL A 50 5.97 -14.38 1.88
N TYR A 51 4.80 -14.02 2.38
CA TYR A 51 4.58 -12.74 3.04
C TYR A 51 4.02 -12.94 4.45
N ILE A 52 4.59 -12.24 5.42
CA ILE A 52 4.15 -12.29 6.82
C ILE A 52 3.51 -10.95 7.19
N CYS A 53 2.22 -10.96 7.49
CA CYS A 53 1.51 -9.82 8.05
C CYS A 53 1.28 -10.01 9.55
N GLY A 54 1.35 -8.92 10.31
CA GLY A 54 1.18 -8.97 11.75
C GLY A 54 -0.26 -8.84 12.26
N MET A 55 -1.22 -8.81 11.34
CA MET A 55 -2.67 -8.77 11.61
C MET A 55 -3.14 -7.60 12.49
N VAL A 56 -2.39 -6.51 12.57
CA VAL A 56 -2.79 -5.29 13.29
C VAL A 56 -3.44 -4.29 12.32
N ILE A 57 -4.36 -3.47 12.83
CA ILE A 57 -4.97 -2.35 12.08
C ILE A 57 -3.94 -1.44 11.42
N GLY A 58 -4.34 -0.78 10.33
CA GLY A 58 -3.49 0.11 9.54
C GLY A 58 -2.65 -0.67 8.54
N TRP A 59 -1.33 -0.44 8.56
CA TRP A 59 -0.38 -0.96 7.57
C TRP A 59 -0.42 -2.49 7.41
N ASP A 60 -0.35 -3.26 8.51
CA ASP A 60 -0.24 -4.72 8.43
C ASP A 60 -1.44 -5.34 7.69
N MET A 61 -2.67 -4.91 8.00
CA MET A 61 -3.88 -5.37 7.29
C MET A 61 -3.99 -4.82 5.87
N LEU A 62 -3.54 -3.59 5.60
CA LEU A 62 -3.49 -3.05 4.24
C LEU A 62 -2.57 -3.89 3.35
N CYS A 63 -1.39 -4.25 3.85
CA CYS A 63 -0.44 -5.08 3.11
C CYS A 63 -0.99 -6.48 2.85
N ALA A 64 -1.63 -7.09 3.84
CA ALA A 64 -2.26 -8.39 3.67
C ALA A 64 -3.33 -8.37 2.56
N GLU A 65 -4.12 -7.31 2.48
CA GLU A 65 -5.11 -7.13 1.40
C GLU A 65 -4.45 -7.02 0.02
N GLU A 66 -3.35 -6.27 -0.12
CA GLU A 66 -2.63 -6.17 -1.40
C GLU A 66 -1.92 -7.47 -1.78
N VAL A 67 -1.34 -8.20 -0.82
CA VAL A 67 -0.78 -9.54 -1.06
C VAL A 67 -1.86 -10.51 -1.55
N LEU A 68 -3.05 -10.50 -0.95
CA LEU A 68 -4.17 -11.35 -1.39
C LEU A 68 -4.64 -11.01 -2.81
N LYS A 69 -4.63 -9.72 -3.19
CA LYS A 69 -4.90 -9.32 -4.58
C LYS A 69 -3.80 -9.82 -5.52
N LEU A 70 -2.53 -9.63 -5.16
CA LEU A 70 -1.41 -10.07 -5.96
C LEU A 70 -1.42 -11.60 -6.18
N LYS A 71 -1.81 -12.36 -5.15
CA LYS A 71 -1.98 -13.82 -5.21
C LYS A 71 -3.00 -14.27 -6.26
N THR A 72 -3.98 -13.44 -6.63
CA THR A 72 -4.90 -13.78 -7.73
C THR A 72 -4.20 -13.85 -9.08
N LYS A 73 -3.10 -13.09 -9.25
CA LYS A 73 -2.22 -13.10 -10.42
C LYS A 73 -1.12 -14.14 -10.30
N TYR A 74 -0.60 -14.36 -9.10
CA TYR A 74 0.48 -15.31 -8.79
C TYR A 74 0.05 -16.30 -7.70
N PRO A 75 -0.61 -17.42 -8.05
CA PRO A 75 -1.23 -18.32 -7.06
C PRO A 75 -0.26 -19.04 -6.11
N ASP A 76 1.03 -19.06 -6.41
CA ASP A 76 2.09 -19.63 -5.57
C ASP A 76 2.49 -18.73 -4.39
N ILE A 77 1.99 -17.49 -4.34
CA ILE A 77 2.16 -16.61 -3.19
C ILE A 77 1.49 -17.21 -1.94
N VAL A 78 2.18 -17.14 -0.80
CA VAL A 78 1.72 -17.60 0.51
C VAL A 78 1.61 -16.41 1.46
N LEU A 79 0.44 -16.26 2.09
CA LEU A 79 0.23 -15.29 3.17
C LEU A 79 0.20 -15.99 4.53
N ILE A 80 1.09 -15.55 5.41
CA ILE A 80 1.14 -15.95 6.82
C ILE A 80 0.62 -14.82 7.70
N ALA A 81 -0.46 -15.10 8.42
CA ALA A 81 -1.01 -14.24 9.46
C ALA A 81 -0.31 -14.51 10.80
N ALA A 82 0.64 -13.65 11.18
CA ALA A 82 1.31 -13.69 12.48
C ALA A 82 0.46 -12.96 13.53
N ILE A 83 -0.22 -13.72 14.38
CA ILE A 83 -1.19 -13.25 15.34
C ILE A 83 -0.54 -13.22 16.73
N PRO A 84 -0.40 -12.05 17.38
CA PRO A 84 0.26 -11.95 18.68
C PRO A 84 -0.42 -12.79 19.75
N PHE A 85 -1.76 -12.81 19.79
CA PHE A 85 -2.55 -13.63 20.71
C PHE A 85 -3.99 -13.80 20.20
N MET A 86 -4.68 -14.85 20.68
CA MET A 86 -6.08 -15.10 20.35
C MET A 86 -7.01 -13.99 20.86
N GLY A 87 -7.91 -13.50 20.00
CA GLY A 87 -8.88 -12.47 20.34
C GLY A 87 -8.35 -11.02 20.25
N GLN A 88 -7.19 -10.77 19.64
CA GLN A 88 -6.68 -9.40 19.44
C GLN A 88 -7.68 -8.50 18.71
N GLU A 89 -8.47 -9.07 17.80
CA GLU A 89 -9.43 -8.38 16.96
C GLU A 89 -10.67 -7.92 17.75
N LEU A 90 -10.90 -8.47 18.95
CA LEU A 90 -12.01 -8.06 19.82
C LEU A 90 -11.94 -6.56 20.16
N MET A 91 -10.73 -5.99 20.17
CA MET A 91 -10.48 -4.58 20.43
C MET A 91 -10.67 -3.67 19.21
N TYR A 92 -10.95 -4.22 18.03
CA TYR A 92 -11.05 -3.45 16.79
C TYR A 92 -12.47 -2.94 16.54
N SER A 93 -12.57 -1.90 15.70
CA SER A 93 -13.85 -1.38 15.21
C SER A 93 -14.61 -2.47 14.42
N PRO A 94 -15.95 -2.39 14.27
CA PRO A 94 -16.70 -3.35 13.46
C PRO A 94 -16.17 -3.47 12.02
N LYS A 95 -15.78 -2.35 11.40
CA LYS A 95 -15.17 -2.31 10.07
C LYS A 95 -13.85 -3.09 10.03
N ASP A 96 -12.98 -2.84 11.01
CA ASP A 96 -11.66 -3.49 11.07
C ASP A 96 -11.77 -4.97 11.47
N LYS A 97 -12.75 -5.37 12.28
CA LYS A 97 -13.08 -6.78 12.54
C LYS A 97 -13.46 -7.52 11.26
N GLN A 98 -14.23 -6.88 10.37
CA GLN A 98 -14.59 -7.47 9.09
C GLN A 98 -13.38 -7.60 8.15
N ARG A 99 -12.49 -6.60 8.11
CA ARG A 99 -11.22 -6.68 7.37
C ARG A 99 -10.35 -7.81 7.90
N TYR A 100 -10.14 -7.83 9.22
CA TYR A 100 -9.39 -8.86 9.92
C TYR A 100 -9.91 -10.26 9.60
N LYS A 101 -11.23 -10.47 9.73
CA LYS A 101 -11.87 -11.76 9.46
C LYS A 101 -11.59 -12.24 8.03
N ARG A 102 -11.78 -11.37 7.03
CA ARG A 102 -11.51 -11.70 5.62
C ARG A 102 -10.06 -12.11 5.39
N ILE A 103 -9.11 -11.36 5.94
CA ILE A 103 -7.68 -11.68 5.84
C ILE A 103 -7.38 -13.00 6.56
N TYR A 104 -7.90 -13.18 7.78
CA TYR A 104 -7.71 -14.37 8.58
C TYR A 104 -8.21 -15.63 7.88
N GLU A 105 -9.38 -15.58 7.24
CA GLU A 105 -9.97 -16.69 6.48
C GLU A 105 -9.20 -16.99 5.19
N ALA A 106 -8.69 -15.95 4.51
CA ALA A 106 -7.96 -16.09 3.25
C ALA A 106 -6.46 -16.40 3.40
N ALA A 107 -5.88 -16.19 4.59
CA ALA A 107 -4.49 -16.51 4.88
C ALA A 107 -4.25 -18.04 4.81
N ASP A 108 -3.16 -18.43 4.17
CA ASP A 108 -2.74 -19.83 4.02
C ASP A 108 -2.33 -20.44 5.37
N HIS A 109 -1.64 -19.63 6.18
CA HIS A 109 -1.18 -20.02 7.50
C HIS A 109 -1.48 -18.96 8.55
N ARG A 110 -1.78 -19.42 9.77
CA ARG A 110 -2.12 -18.59 10.92
C ARG A 110 -1.22 -19.02 12.07
N GLU A 111 -0.27 -18.18 12.42
CA GLU A 111 0.68 -18.45 13.50
C GLU A 111 0.29 -17.65 14.74
N PHE A 112 -0.07 -18.34 15.82
CA PHE A 112 -0.35 -17.71 17.12
C PHE A 112 0.93 -17.69 17.95
N ILE A 113 1.45 -16.49 18.22
CA ILE A 113 2.78 -16.32 18.84
C ILE A 113 2.74 -16.56 20.35
N THR A 114 1.61 -16.26 21.00
CA THR A 114 1.38 -16.61 22.40
C THR A 114 0.16 -17.52 22.55
N ASP A 115 0.31 -18.49 23.43
CA ASP A 115 -0.61 -19.60 23.69
C ASP A 115 -1.61 -19.31 24.83
N ARG A 116 -1.33 -18.31 25.69
CA ARG A 116 -2.10 -18.03 26.93
C ARG A 116 -2.94 -16.74 26.92
N GLY A 117 -3.25 -16.20 25.74
CA GLY A 117 -4.00 -14.94 25.62
C GLY A 117 -3.10 -13.70 25.72
N TYR A 118 -3.67 -12.56 26.14
CA TYR A 118 -2.95 -11.29 26.18
C TYR A 118 -1.71 -11.35 27.09
N ASP A 119 -0.56 -11.09 26.49
CA ASP A 119 0.72 -10.88 27.14
C ASP A 119 1.18 -9.46 26.78
N LYS A 120 1.70 -8.71 27.77
CA LYS A 120 2.23 -7.35 27.58
C LYS A 120 3.30 -7.30 26.49
N ASP A 121 4.04 -8.40 26.30
CA ASP A 121 5.12 -8.50 25.33
C ASP A 121 4.68 -9.21 24.03
N ALA A 122 3.40 -9.58 23.88
CA ALA A 122 2.92 -10.36 22.74
C ALA A 122 3.21 -9.70 21.38
N TYR A 123 3.01 -8.38 21.27
CA TYR A 123 3.35 -7.65 20.05
C TYR A 123 4.85 -7.63 19.76
N HIS A 124 5.68 -7.53 20.81
CA HIS A 124 7.13 -7.56 20.66
C HIS A 124 7.62 -8.95 20.24
N LYS A 125 7.12 -10.01 20.88
CA LYS A 125 7.41 -11.40 20.52
C LYS A 125 6.98 -11.70 19.08
N ARG A 126 5.81 -11.22 18.68
CA ARG A 126 5.32 -11.33 17.29
C ARG A 126 6.27 -10.66 16.32
N ASN A 127 6.70 -9.44 16.60
CA ASN A 127 7.62 -8.72 15.72
C ASN A 127 8.99 -9.42 15.65
N ASP A 128 9.50 -9.94 16.77
CA ASP A 128 10.76 -10.68 16.81
C ASP A 128 10.67 -11.98 16.01
N TRP A 129 9.53 -12.69 16.08
CA TRP A 129 9.26 -13.86 15.24
C TRP A 129 9.21 -13.51 13.75
N MET A 130 8.53 -12.42 13.37
CA MET A 130 8.48 -11.97 11.97
C MET A 130 9.88 -11.64 11.42
N ILE A 131 10.71 -10.94 12.20
CA ILE A 131 12.09 -10.60 11.83
C ILE A 131 12.93 -11.87 11.69
N ALA A 132 12.77 -12.83 12.61
CA ALA A 132 13.54 -14.08 12.56
C ALA A 132 13.24 -14.91 11.30
N ASN A 133 12.02 -14.83 10.79
CA ASN A 133 11.50 -15.64 9.67
C ASN A 133 11.43 -14.91 8.33
N SER A 134 11.98 -13.69 8.21
CA SER A 134 12.00 -12.93 6.95
C SER A 134 13.41 -12.43 6.60
N SER A 135 13.69 -12.27 5.32
CA SER A 135 14.93 -11.67 4.81
C SER A 135 14.78 -10.18 4.52
N GLU A 136 13.55 -9.71 4.37
CA GLU A 136 13.21 -8.34 4.02
C GLU A 136 12.02 -7.85 4.84
N LEU A 137 12.02 -6.56 5.16
CA LEU A 137 10.97 -5.89 5.90
C LEU A 137 10.47 -4.67 5.11
N ILE A 138 9.21 -4.71 4.68
CA ILE A 138 8.54 -3.54 4.10
C ILE A 138 7.75 -2.84 5.21
N ALA A 139 8.17 -1.61 5.52
CA ALA A 139 7.67 -0.83 6.61
C ALA A 139 6.85 0.39 6.18
N TYR A 140 5.97 0.85 7.07
CA TYR A 140 5.44 2.22 7.05
C TYR A 140 5.66 2.85 8.41
N ASP A 141 6.84 3.46 8.57
CA ASP A 141 7.27 4.12 9.78
C ASP A 141 7.41 5.63 9.60
N SER A 142 6.46 6.37 10.16
CA SER A 142 6.50 7.84 10.24
C SER A 142 7.58 8.42 11.17
N GLY A 143 8.35 7.57 11.86
CA GLY A 143 9.40 8.00 12.78
C GLY A 143 8.89 8.57 14.10
N LYS A 144 7.61 8.34 14.45
CA LYS A 144 7.03 8.82 15.71
C LYS A 144 7.81 8.30 16.92
N PRO A 145 8.20 9.17 17.88
CA PRO A 145 8.90 8.74 19.08
C PRO A 145 8.15 7.64 19.84
N ARG A 146 8.87 6.66 20.38
CA ARG A 146 8.31 5.51 21.13
C ARG A 146 7.30 4.67 20.32
N SER A 147 7.38 4.69 18.99
CA SER A 147 6.58 3.83 18.12
C SER A 147 7.09 2.38 18.14
N GLY A 148 6.17 1.42 18.26
CA GLY A 148 6.47 0.00 18.11
C GLY A 148 7.03 -0.33 16.71
N THR A 149 6.58 0.39 15.69
CA THR A 149 7.08 0.27 14.31
C THR A 149 8.56 0.66 14.23
N THR A 150 8.94 1.83 14.74
CA THR A 150 10.34 2.30 14.75
C THR A 150 11.26 1.36 15.50
N SER A 151 10.79 0.81 16.63
CA SER A 151 11.55 -0.21 17.36
C SER A 151 11.79 -1.47 16.51
N THR A 152 10.79 -1.90 15.75
CA THR A 152 10.83 -3.08 14.88
C THR A 152 11.75 -2.87 13.68
N VAL A 153 11.63 -1.74 12.99
CA VAL A 153 12.54 -1.33 11.90
C VAL A 153 14.00 -1.33 12.36
N ARG A 154 14.27 -0.76 13.54
CA ARG A 154 15.62 -0.76 14.13
C ARG A 154 16.11 -2.17 14.44
N LYS A 155 15.26 -3.05 14.97
CA LYS A 155 15.62 -4.45 15.25
C LYS A 155 15.91 -5.22 13.96
N ALA A 156 15.10 -5.04 12.92
CA ALA A 156 15.28 -5.68 11.61
C ALA A 156 16.62 -5.30 10.96
N ARG A 157 16.93 -3.99 10.91
CA ARG A 157 18.23 -3.50 10.42
C ARG A 157 19.40 -4.11 11.19
N LYS A 158 19.30 -4.18 12.53
CA LYS A 158 20.34 -4.83 13.37
C LYS A 158 20.48 -6.33 13.13
N ALA A 159 19.40 -6.99 12.72
CA ALA A 159 19.38 -8.40 12.36
C ALA A 159 19.82 -8.66 10.90
N GLY A 160 20.20 -7.63 10.16
CA GLY A 160 20.71 -7.73 8.79
C GLY A 160 19.63 -7.88 7.72
N LEU A 161 18.36 -7.59 8.03
CA LEU A 161 17.30 -7.56 7.02
C LEU A 161 17.44 -6.31 6.15
N GLU A 162 17.12 -6.45 4.87
CA GLU A 162 16.83 -5.32 4.01
C GLU A 162 15.52 -4.66 4.46
N VAL A 163 15.50 -3.32 4.51
CA VAL A 163 14.34 -2.58 5.02
C VAL A 163 13.98 -1.45 4.08
N LEU A 164 12.88 -1.63 3.34
CA LEU A 164 12.19 -0.58 2.60
C LEU A 164 11.19 0.12 3.53
N ASN A 165 11.29 1.44 3.69
CA ASN A 165 10.29 2.21 4.41
C ASN A 165 9.42 3.02 3.42
N MET A 166 8.21 2.52 3.13
CA MET A 166 7.25 3.16 2.23
C MET A 166 6.93 4.61 2.62
N PHE A 167 7.00 4.94 3.92
CA PHE A 167 6.82 6.32 4.37
C PHE A 167 7.87 7.27 3.79
N ASP A 168 9.12 6.83 3.70
CA ASP A 168 10.22 7.62 3.16
C ASP A 168 10.09 7.74 1.63
N GLU A 169 9.66 6.67 0.96
CA GLU A 169 9.39 6.63 -0.49
C GLU A 169 8.29 7.62 -0.93
N LEU A 170 7.43 8.05 0.00
CA LEU A 170 6.34 8.99 -0.25
C LEU A 170 6.69 10.43 0.14
N HIS A 171 7.95 10.75 0.47
CA HIS A 171 8.33 12.10 0.91
C HIS A 171 7.94 13.19 -0.10
N SER A 172 8.29 13.01 -1.39
CA SER A 172 7.94 13.94 -2.46
C SER A 172 6.42 14.09 -2.62
N TYR A 173 5.69 12.98 -2.50
CA TYR A 173 4.24 13.00 -2.51
C TYR A 173 3.70 13.84 -1.34
N PHE A 174 4.25 13.72 -0.13
CA PHE A 174 3.77 14.50 1.02
C PHE A 174 3.96 16.01 0.84
N ILE A 175 5.10 16.44 0.31
CA ILE A 175 5.46 17.86 0.24
C ILE A 175 4.90 18.58 -1.00
N THR A 176 4.52 17.87 -2.06
CA THR A 176 4.02 18.54 -3.27
C THR A 176 2.72 19.30 -3.02
N THR A 177 2.69 20.55 -3.50
CA THR A 177 1.56 21.49 -3.39
C THR A 177 0.86 21.71 -4.73
N HIS A 178 1.21 20.91 -5.74
CA HIS A 178 0.74 21.05 -7.11
C HIS A 178 -0.80 21.10 -7.20
N LEU A 179 -1.33 21.97 -8.07
CA LEU A 179 -2.78 22.21 -8.18
C LEU A 179 -3.56 20.95 -8.55
N ALA A 180 -3.00 20.11 -9.43
CA ALA A 180 -3.63 18.85 -9.80
C ALA A 180 -3.81 17.91 -8.59
N LYS A 181 -2.78 17.71 -7.76
CA LYS A 181 -2.89 16.90 -6.53
C LYS A 181 -3.99 17.44 -5.62
N ARG A 182 -4.03 18.76 -5.41
CA ARG A 182 -5.04 19.42 -4.57
C ARG A 182 -6.44 19.23 -5.11
N TYR A 183 -6.64 19.42 -6.40
CA TYR A 183 -7.95 19.27 -7.05
C TYR A 183 -8.47 17.82 -6.98
N LEU A 184 -7.58 16.86 -7.19
CA LEU A 184 -7.91 15.44 -7.20
C LEU A 184 -8.29 14.88 -5.83
N GLN A 185 -8.07 15.61 -4.73
CA GLN A 185 -8.57 15.25 -3.40
C GLN A 185 -10.10 15.11 -3.35
N ASN A 186 -10.82 15.73 -4.31
CA ASN A 186 -12.27 15.64 -4.41
C ASN A 186 -12.75 14.31 -5.02
N PHE A 187 -11.86 13.46 -5.54
CA PHE A 187 -12.21 12.28 -6.33
C PHE A 187 -11.55 10.97 -5.84
N PRO A 188 -11.59 10.62 -4.54
CA PRO A 188 -10.90 9.44 -4.00
C PRO A 188 -11.47 8.09 -4.46
N HIS A 189 -12.62 8.10 -5.14
CA HIS A 189 -13.34 6.92 -5.60
C HIS A 189 -13.46 6.95 -7.14
N VAL A 190 -12.32 6.75 -7.80
CA VAL A 190 -12.23 6.64 -9.26
C VAL A 190 -11.49 5.35 -9.61
N THR A 191 -11.96 4.66 -10.64
CA THR A 191 -11.37 3.41 -11.14
C THR A 191 -10.74 3.54 -12.52
N SER A 192 -11.05 4.61 -13.26
CA SER A 192 -10.49 4.91 -14.59
C SER A 192 -8.99 5.25 -14.62
N PHE A 193 -8.38 5.52 -13.46
CA PHE A 193 -6.95 5.68 -13.27
C PHE A 193 -6.56 5.35 -11.83
N ARG A 194 -5.27 5.17 -11.57
CA ARG A 194 -4.71 4.98 -10.22
C ARG A 194 -3.95 6.22 -9.76
N TYR A 195 -3.92 6.42 -8.44
CA TYR A 195 -3.07 7.44 -7.82
C TYR A 195 -1.68 6.87 -7.56
N GLY A 196 -0.63 7.56 -8.01
CA GLY A 196 0.77 7.21 -7.73
C GLY A 196 1.49 8.32 -6.96
N ARG A 197 2.69 8.03 -6.46
CA ARG A 197 3.48 8.97 -5.64
C ARG A 197 3.90 10.24 -6.40
N GLU A 198 3.98 10.17 -7.73
CA GLU A 198 4.36 11.30 -8.58
C GLU A 198 3.17 11.95 -9.31
N GLY A 199 1.99 11.34 -9.30
CA GLY A 199 0.89 11.77 -10.16
C GLY A 199 -0.28 10.79 -10.26
N VAL A 200 -0.79 10.62 -11.47
CA VAL A 200 -1.85 9.66 -11.80
C VAL A 200 -1.33 8.66 -12.84
N ILE A 201 -1.86 7.45 -12.83
CA ILE A 201 -1.49 6.38 -13.74
C ILE A 201 -2.74 5.96 -14.50
N PHE A 202 -2.79 6.28 -15.78
CA PHE A 202 -3.87 5.85 -16.67
C PHE A 202 -3.61 4.42 -17.15
N GLU A 203 -4.66 3.70 -17.50
CA GLU A 203 -4.55 2.35 -18.08
C GLU A 203 -4.89 2.45 -19.57
N GLY A 204 -3.93 2.21 -20.45
CA GLY A 204 -4.12 2.31 -21.91
C GLY A 204 -3.47 1.15 -22.65
N GLY A 205 -4.24 0.42 -23.47
CA GLY A 205 -3.70 -0.59 -24.38
C GLY A 205 -2.84 -1.68 -23.70
N ASN A 206 -3.27 -2.15 -22.53
CA ASN A 206 -2.57 -3.13 -21.67
C ASN A 206 -1.27 -2.65 -20.99
N GLN A 207 -0.93 -1.36 -21.01
CA GLN A 207 0.19 -0.83 -20.24
C GLN A 207 -0.20 0.38 -19.37
N PRO A 208 0.27 0.45 -18.11
CA PRO A 208 0.12 1.64 -17.28
C PRO A 208 0.90 2.81 -17.87
N PHE A 209 0.26 3.97 -17.97
CA PHE A 209 0.87 5.21 -18.42
C PHE A 209 0.89 6.25 -17.29
N PRO A 210 2.05 6.45 -16.62
CA PRO A 210 2.17 7.45 -15.57
C PRO A 210 2.18 8.87 -16.14
N VAL A 211 1.43 9.75 -15.51
CA VAL A 211 1.41 11.20 -15.75
C VAL A 211 1.73 11.90 -14.44
N ASN A 212 2.90 12.52 -14.40
CA ASN A 212 3.38 13.22 -13.20
C ASN A 212 2.59 14.51 -13.00
N PHE A 213 2.42 14.93 -11.74
CA PHE A 213 1.69 16.15 -11.42
C PHE A 213 2.23 17.36 -12.18
N GLU A 214 3.57 17.48 -12.28
CA GLU A 214 4.26 18.57 -13.01
C GLU A 214 3.93 18.62 -14.50
N GLN A 215 3.43 17.52 -15.09
CA GLN A 215 3.00 17.49 -16.49
C GLN A 215 1.57 17.98 -16.69
N ILE A 216 0.75 18.05 -15.63
CA ILE A 216 -0.67 18.40 -15.69
C ILE A 216 -0.82 19.91 -15.58
N SER A 217 -1.11 20.59 -16.69
CA SER A 217 -1.38 22.03 -16.70
C SER A 217 -2.74 22.37 -16.09
N ASN A 218 -3.72 21.49 -16.28
CA ASN A 218 -5.09 21.68 -15.78
C ASN A 218 -5.79 20.34 -15.57
N VAL A 219 -6.66 20.29 -14.56
CA VAL A 219 -7.60 19.19 -14.35
C VAL A 219 -8.94 19.77 -13.94
N ARG A 220 -10.01 19.33 -14.59
CA ARG A 220 -11.37 19.78 -14.30
C ARG A 220 -12.40 18.68 -14.50
N GLN A 221 -13.46 18.74 -13.73
CA GLN A 221 -14.65 17.93 -13.97
C GLN A 221 -15.49 18.53 -15.11
N ASP A 222 -15.96 17.66 -16.00
CA ASP A 222 -16.94 17.94 -17.05
C ASP A 222 -17.97 16.81 -17.08
N GLY A 223 -19.11 17.05 -16.42
CA GLY A 223 -20.14 16.04 -16.20
C GLY A 223 -19.61 14.81 -15.44
N ALA A 224 -19.71 13.65 -16.07
CA ALA A 224 -19.27 12.36 -15.52
C ALA A 224 -17.78 12.03 -15.79
N PHE A 225 -17.00 13.03 -16.22
CA PHE A 225 -15.60 12.84 -16.59
C PHE A 225 -14.68 13.85 -15.90
N LEU A 226 -13.45 13.43 -15.65
CA LEU A 226 -12.31 14.31 -15.40
C LEU A 226 -11.54 14.51 -16.69
N LYS A 227 -11.32 15.77 -17.05
CA LYS A 227 -10.49 16.17 -18.19
C LYS A 227 -9.17 16.71 -17.67
N PHE A 228 -8.09 16.04 -18.05
CA PHE A 228 -6.72 16.43 -17.77
C PHE A 228 -6.14 17.05 -19.03
N GLU A 229 -5.48 18.18 -18.89
CA GLU A 229 -4.68 18.82 -19.93
C GLU A 229 -3.23 18.80 -19.48
N LEU A 230 -2.35 18.35 -20.36
CA LEU A 230 -0.92 18.31 -20.10
C LEU A 230 -0.22 19.53 -20.69
N ASN A 231 0.97 19.85 -20.18
CA ASN A 231 1.78 20.97 -20.66
C ASN A 231 2.14 20.87 -22.16
N ASN A 232 2.16 19.66 -22.72
CA ASN A 232 2.42 19.41 -24.15
C ASN A 232 1.16 19.44 -25.02
N GLY A 233 0.00 19.83 -24.46
CA GLY A 233 -1.28 19.92 -25.17
C GLY A 233 -2.07 18.61 -25.28
N VAL A 234 -1.50 17.47 -24.82
CA VAL A 234 -2.23 16.20 -24.76
C VAL A 234 -3.35 16.30 -23.73
N LYS A 235 -4.52 15.73 -24.08
CA LYS A 235 -5.69 15.73 -23.21
C LYS A 235 -6.10 14.30 -22.87
N TYR A 236 -6.33 14.04 -21.59
CA TYR A 236 -6.88 12.76 -21.12
C TYR A 236 -8.27 12.97 -20.56
N VAL A 237 -9.15 12.00 -20.79
CA VAL A 237 -10.51 11.96 -20.27
C VAL A 237 -10.64 10.69 -19.45
N ALA A 238 -11.01 10.82 -18.18
CA ALA A 238 -11.18 9.72 -17.26
C ALA A 238 -12.61 9.71 -16.73
N SER A 239 -13.27 8.56 -16.81
CA SER A 239 -14.64 8.41 -16.31
C SER A 239 -14.67 8.40 -14.78
N LEU A 240 -15.64 9.11 -14.20
CA LEU A 240 -15.96 9.04 -12.77
C LEU A 240 -16.86 7.86 -12.41
N THR A 241 -17.39 7.15 -13.40
CA THR A 241 -18.42 6.11 -13.22
C THR A 241 -18.09 4.78 -13.87
N SER A 242 -16.94 4.66 -14.54
CA SER A 242 -16.47 3.44 -15.18
C SER A 242 -14.94 3.41 -15.20
N ASP A 243 -14.38 2.27 -15.57
CA ASP A 243 -12.93 2.06 -15.68
C ASP A 243 -12.33 2.72 -16.95
N THR A 244 -13.15 3.44 -17.71
CA THR A 244 -12.75 4.01 -19.00
C THR A 244 -11.89 5.27 -18.81
N SER A 245 -10.69 5.26 -19.37
CA SER A 245 -9.92 6.47 -19.67
C SER A 245 -9.45 6.46 -21.13
N LEU A 246 -9.38 7.64 -21.74
CA LEU A 246 -9.08 7.82 -23.17
C LEU A 246 -8.20 9.05 -23.38
N ILE A 247 -7.36 9.00 -24.42
CA ILE A 247 -6.71 10.21 -24.96
C ILE A 247 -7.73 10.92 -25.85
N ASP A 248 -8.00 12.18 -25.54
CA ASP A 248 -8.85 13.03 -26.36
C ASP A 248 -8.05 13.51 -27.59
N VAL A 249 -8.20 12.77 -28.68
CA VAL A 249 -7.57 13.02 -29.98
C VAL A 249 -8.27 14.11 -30.80
N SER A 250 -9.30 14.78 -30.26
CA SER A 250 -10.04 15.81 -31.00
C SER A 250 -9.22 17.05 -31.41
N ASN A 251 -7.95 17.14 -30.98
CA ASN A 251 -6.99 18.19 -31.34
C ASN A 251 -5.69 17.68 -31.99
N VAL A 252 -5.59 16.41 -32.43
CA VAL A 252 -4.49 16.01 -33.34
C VAL A 252 -4.85 16.53 -34.73
N CYS A 253 -4.73 17.85 -34.92
CA CYS A 253 -4.80 18.45 -36.24
C CYS A 253 -3.72 17.83 -37.13
N ALA A 254 -4.16 17.40 -38.30
CA ALA A 254 -3.36 16.95 -39.42
C ALA A 254 -2.04 17.76 -39.56
N VAL A 255 -0.94 17.03 -39.67
CA VAL A 255 0.29 17.49 -40.33
C VAL A 255 0.46 16.64 -41.57
#